data_AF-A0A4P9XYU1-F1
#
_entry.id   AF-A0A4P9XYU1-F1
#
_cell.length_a   1.000
_cell.length_b   1.000
_cell.length_c   1.000
_cell.angle_alpha   90.00
_cell.angle_beta   90.00
_cell.angle_gamma   90.00
#
_symmetry.space_group_name_H-M   'P 1'
#
loop_
_entity.id
_entity.type
_entity.pdbx_description
1 polymer ?
#
loop_
_entity_poly.entity_id
_entity_poly.type
_entity_poly.pdbx_seq_one_letter_code
_entity_poly.pdbx_strand_id
1 'polypeptide(L)'
;MFPSGSIDRLTLLENNWEKNASYIWGIPLHPLGEMNAITYVLQAQDDLAQMRLRTHGFMLQALINTVISVIFVRNFILSVRIMRQSPFALAGWCCLLQAMAGMTFAGIAMMGFVPSGPSCRQVLWIAGAGLTLSPFCISTVLLQRAYLAHNRNRYILILGAVLLFPQLLYAYYAWISPTIMVPGIGCISCYPPYVPWMKLCIDAPINILLSVAFILVVYRQYRQFGSAAWARLVHDGIQIMCLIVVSNLVCMIFAAVELIGLLSEFFFVLDWVVTSTLLVRHCVRMGATSSKVTPTQHIRIPEEAVAHLETTTSVFVHGLASTELRSTYRGGRRRLMIR
;
A
#
# COMPACT_ATOMS: atom_id res chain seq x y z
N MET A 1 -34.32 -4.68 1.66
CA MET A 1 -34.01 -3.53 2.54
C MET A 1 -33.86 -4.11 3.93
N PHE A 2 -32.63 -4.25 4.42
CA PHE A 2 -32.40 -4.82 5.76
C PHE A 2 -32.87 -3.80 6.81
N PRO A 3 -33.60 -4.20 7.86
CA PRO A 3 -33.99 -3.29 8.92
C PRO A 3 -32.73 -2.64 9.50
N SER A 4 -32.72 -1.31 9.55
CA SER A 4 -31.56 -0.46 9.89
C SER A 4 -31.09 -0.57 11.35
N GLY A 5 -31.49 -1.62 12.08
CA GLY A 5 -30.95 -1.91 13.39
C GLY A 5 -29.49 -2.32 13.24
N SER A 6 -28.58 -1.60 13.90
CA SER A 6 -27.18 -1.98 13.97
C SER A 6 -27.06 -3.34 14.65
N ILE A 7 -26.90 -4.41 13.86
CA ILE A 7 -26.59 -5.73 14.38
C ILE A 7 -25.15 -5.68 14.87
N ASP A 8 -24.98 -5.72 16.19
CA ASP A 8 -23.66 -5.76 16.81
C ASP A 8 -22.99 -7.11 16.49
N ARG A 9 -21.75 -7.07 15.99
CA ARG A 9 -20.94 -8.27 15.67
C ARG A 9 -20.88 -9.23 16.85
N LEU A 10 -20.82 -8.70 18.07
CA LEU A 10 -20.74 -9.53 19.28
C LEU A 10 -22.03 -10.29 19.56
N THR A 11 -23.18 -9.79 19.11
CA THR A 11 -24.48 -10.48 19.27
C THR A 11 -24.63 -11.67 18.33
N LEU A 12 -23.79 -11.76 17.29
CA LEU A 12 -23.75 -12.93 16.40
C LEU A 12 -23.07 -14.14 17.05
N LEU A 13 -22.27 -13.90 18.10
CA LEU A 13 -21.63 -14.95 18.87
C LEU A 13 -22.51 -15.28 20.07
N GLU A 14 -22.88 -16.55 20.22
CA GLU A 14 -23.66 -16.99 21.38
C GLU A 14 -22.92 -16.71 22.70
N ASN A 15 -23.65 -16.35 23.75
CA ASN A 15 -23.04 -16.12 25.06
C ASN A 15 -22.31 -17.38 25.54
N ASN A 16 -21.00 -17.26 25.83
CA ASN A 16 -20.12 -18.35 26.21
C ASN A 16 -19.82 -19.39 25.10
N TRP A 17 -19.96 -19.04 23.82
CA TRP A 17 -19.59 -19.94 22.70
C TRP A 17 -18.16 -20.50 22.86
N GLU A 18 -17.25 -19.72 23.42
CA GLU A 18 -15.84 -20.09 23.66
C GLU A 18 -15.70 -21.37 24.51
N LYS A 19 -16.61 -21.61 25.47
CA LYS A 19 -16.55 -22.80 26.35
C LYS A 19 -16.70 -24.11 25.58
N ASN A 20 -17.37 -24.08 24.43
CA ASN A 20 -17.62 -25.23 23.57
C ASN A 20 -16.78 -25.19 22.29
N ALA A 21 -15.85 -24.24 22.17
CA ALA A 21 -15.01 -24.08 20.98
C ALA A 21 -13.89 -25.12 20.96
N SER A 22 -13.47 -25.52 19.76
CA SER A 22 -12.19 -26.20 19.58
C SER A 22 -11.06 -25.17 19.60
N TYR A 23 -9.86 -25.58 20.03
CA TYR A 23 -8.72 -24.66 20.16
C TYR A 23 -7.57 -25.10 19.27
N ILE A 24 -6.98 -24.16 18.53
CA ILE A 24 -5.70 -24.34 17.84
C ILE A 24 -4.75 -23.26 18.31
N TRP A 25 -3.62 -23.66 18.90
CA TRP A 25 -2.63 -22.74 19.50
C TRP A 25 -3.21 -21.75 20.52
N GLY A 26 -4.24 -22.18 21.25
CA GLY A 26 -4.94 -21.34 22.24
C GLY A 26 -5.95 -20.36 21.63
N ILE A 27 -6.17 -20.39 20.31
CA ILE A 27 -7.18 -19.56 19.63
C ILE A 27 -8.50 -20.36 19.57
N PRO A 28 -9.61 -19.83 20.10
CA PRO A 28 -10.91 -20.47 20.04
C PRO A 28 -11.47 -20.44 18.61
N LEU A 29 -11.94 -21.58 18.13
CA LEU A 29 -12.48 -21.75 16.78
C LEU A 29 -14.00 -21.91 16.84
N HIS A 30 -14.69 -21.01 16.15
CA HIS A 30 -16.14 -21.10 16.01
C HIS A 30 -16.49 -22.13 14.93
N PRO A 31 -17.42 -23.09 15.17
CA PRO A 31 -17.73 -24.16 14.22
C PRO A 31 -18.20 -23.64 12.86
N LEU A 32 -18.94 -22.52 12.83
CA LEU A 32 -19.35 -21.87 11.58
C LEU A 32 -18.19 -21.32 10.74
N GLY A 33 -17.05 -20.99 11.36
CA GLY A 33 -15.85 -20.52 10.66
C GLY A 33 -15.04 -21.64 10.00
N GLU A 34 -15.20 -22.87 10.48
CA GLU A 34 -14.53 -24.06 9.95
C GLU A 34 -15.26 -24.67 8.76
N MET A 35 -16.51 -24.26 8.50
CA MET A 35 -17.26 -24.74 7.35
C MET A 35 -16.82 -24.06 6.05
N ASN A 36 -16.80 -24.84 4.96
CA ASN A 36 -16.77 -24.29 3.61
C ASN A 36 -18.15 -23.76 3.22
N ALA A 37 -18.20 -22.89 2.21
CA ALA A 37 -19.43 -22.21 1.81
C ALA A 37 -20.55 -23.15 1.35
N ILE A 38 -20.21 -24.23 0.63
CA ILE A 38 -21.19 -25.19 0.10
C ILE A 38 -21.82 -25.99 1.25
N THR A 39 -21.01 -26.53 2.15
CA THR A 39 -21.48 -27.24 3.35
C THR A 39 -22.38 -26.35 4.19
N TYR A 40 -22.01 -25.07 4.34
CA TYR A 40 -22.84 -24.10 5.05
C TYR A 40 -24.21 -23.89 4.38
N VAL A 41 -24.28 -23.82 3.05
CA VAL A 41 -25.57 -23.73 2.33
C VAL A 41 -26.38 -25.02 2.45
N LEU A 42 -25.73 -26.18 2.28
CA LEU A 42 -26.38 -27.50 2.33
C LEU A 42 -26.95 -27.84 3.72
N GLN A 43 -26.36 -27.32 4.79
CA GLN A 43 -26.90 -27.49 6.14
C GLN A 43 -28.33 -26.91 6.31
N ALA A 44 -28.76 -26.02 5.41
CA ALA A 44 -30.12 -25.46 5.40
C ALA A 44 -31.05 -26.15 4.39
N GLN A 45 -30.73 -27.36 3.91
CA GLN A 45 -31.52 -28.04 2.86
C GLN A 45 -33.00 -28.28 3.25
N ASP A 46 -33.29 -28.42 4.54
CA ASP A 46 -34.65 -28.66 5.04
C ASP A 46 -35.49 -27.37 5.13
N ASP A 47 -34.87 -26.19 5.01
CA ASP A 47 -35.53 -24.88 4.99
C ASP A 47 -35.11 -24.07 3.76
N LEU A 48 -35.97 -24.10 2.74
CA LEU A 48 -35.74 -23.42 1.46
C LEU A 48 -35.53 -21.90 1.62
N ALA A 49 -36.17 -21.25 2.59
CA ALA A 49 -36.02 -19.82 2.80
C ALA A 49 -34.62 -19.51 3.36
N GLN A 50 -34.17 -20.28 4.35
CA GLN A 50 -32.82 -20.15 4.91
C GLN A 50 -31.74 -20.49 3.87
N MET A 51 -31.92 -21.54 3.08
CA MET A 51 -31.01 -21.91 2.00
C MET A 51 -30.85 -20.77 0.98
N ARG A 52 -31.96 -20.14 0.55
CA ARG A 52 -31.93 -18.98 -0.36
C ARG A 52 -31.16 -17.80 0.24
N LEU A 53 -31.36 -17.51 1.53
CA LEU A 53 -30.68 -16.41 2.21
C LEU A 53 -29.16 -16.65 2.33
N ARG A 54 -28.74 -17.88 2.65
CA ARG A 54 -27.32 -18.27 2.68
C ARG A 54 -26.68 -18.18 1.29
N THR A 55 -27.36 -18.70 0.27
CA THR A 55 -26.93 -18.62 -1.14
C THR A 55 -26.79 -17.17 -1.60
N HIS A 56 -27.73 -16.29 -1.26
CA HIS A 56 -27.65 -14.87 -1.62
C HIS A 56 -26.39 -14.21 -1.08
N GLY A 57 -26.08 -14.39 0.21
CA GLY A 57 -24.86 -13.83 0.81
C GLY A 57 -23.59 -14.34 0.13
N PHE A 58 -23.52 -15.65 -0.09
CA PHE A 58 -22.38 -16.26 -0.77
C PHE A 58 -22.20 -15.74 -2.20
N MET A 59 -23.28 -15.62 -2.99
CA MET A 59 -23.24 -15.07 -4.35
C MET A 59 -22.83 -13.60 -4.36
N LEU A 60 -23.25 -12.81 -3.38
CA LEU A 60 -22.83 -11.41 -3.23
C LEU A 60 -21.32 -11.31 -2.98
N GLN A 61 -20.77 -12.10 -2.05
CA GLN A 61 -19.31 -12.10 -1.80
C GLN A 61 -18.54 -12.56 -3.03
N ALA A 62 -19.04 -13.57 -3.74
CA ALA A 62 -18.42 -14.05 -4.96
C ALA A 62 -18.40 -13.01 -6.07
N LEU A 63 -19.48 -12.25 -6.25
CA LEU A 63 -19.53 -11.14 -7.21
C LEU A 63 -18.43 -10.11 -6.88
N ILE A 64 -18.34 -9.71 -5.61
CA ILE A 64 -17.32 -8.77 -5.14
C ILE A 64 -15.91 -9.33 -5.38
N ASN A 65 -15.65 -10.57 -4.98
CA ASN A 65 -14.36 -11.23 -5.17
C ASN A 65 -14.00 -11.42 -6.65
N THR A 66 -14.98 -11.57 -7.54
CA THR A 66 -14.74 -11.66 -8.99
C THR A 66 -14.22 -10.34 -9.54
N VAL A 67 -14.86 -9.22 -9.16
CA VAL A 67 -14.40 -7.89 -9.56
C VAL A 67 -12.99 -7.63 -9.03
N ILE A 68 -12.74 -7.96 -7.77
CA ILE A 68 -11.42 -7.85 -7.14
C ILE A 68 -10.37 -8.67 -7.89
N SER A 69 -10.71 -9.92 -8.26
CA SER A 69 -9.85 -10.82 -9.02
C SER A 69 -9.40 -10.21 -10.34
N VAL A 70 -10.35 -9.69 -11.13
CA VAL A 70 -10.05 -9.04 -12.43
C VAL A 70 -9.08 -7.87 -12.26
N ILE A 71 -9.26 -7.06 -11.22
CA ILE A 71 -8.38 -5.92 -10.92
C ILE A 71 -6.97 -6.41 -10.54
N PHE A 72 -6.87 -7.43 -9.66
CA PHE A 72 -5.56 -7.96 -9.26
C PHE A 72 -4.83 -8.68 -10.39
N VAL A 73 -5.52 -9.40 -11.27
CA VAL A 73 -4.92 -9.98 -12.49
C VAL A 73 -4.31 -8.88 -13.35
N ARG A 74 -5.03 -7.77 -13.57
CA ARG A 74 -4.49 -6.61 -14.29
C ARG A 74 -3.28 -6.01 -13.59
N ASN A 75 -3.36 -5.80 -12.28
CA ASN A 75 -2.26 -5.23 -11.49
C ASN A 75 -1.03 -6.16 -11.50
N PHE A 76 -1.23 -7.48 -11.48
CA PHE A 76 -0.17 -8.47 -11.56
C PHE A 76 0.55 -8.40 -12.91
N ILE A 77 -0.18 -8.41 -14.03
CA ILE A 77 0.40 -8.30 -15.38
C ILE A 77 1.23 -7.02 -15.52
N LEU A 78 0.71 -5.88 -15.05
CA LEU A 78 1.43 -4.61 -15.07
C LEU A 78 2.66 -4.62 -14.17
N SER A 79 2.57 -5.20 -12.97
CA SER A 79 3.68 -5.29 -12.03
C SER A 79 4.81 -6.18 -12.56
N VAL A 80 4.48 -7.30 -13.22
CA VAL A 80 5.46 -8.15 -13.90
C VAL A 80 6.18 -7.38 -15.00
N ARG A 81 5.47 -6.54 -15.78
CA ARG A 81 6.09 -5.69 -16.79
C ARG A 81 7.05 -4.66 -16.18
N ILE A 82 6.64 -3.98 -15.11
CA ILE A 82 7.49 -3.02 -14.39
C ILE A 82 8.75 -3.71 -13.85
N MET A 83 8.59 -4.87 -13.20
CA MET A 83 9.71 -5.64 -12.65
C MET A 83 10.68 -6.09 -13.74
N ARG A 84 10.18 -6.56 -14.89
CA ARG A 84 11.04 -6.97 -16.02
C ARG A 84 11.83 -5.80 -16.62
N GLN A 85 11.24 -4.61 -16.67
CA GLN A 85 11.92 -3.41 -17.16
C GLN A 85 12.93 -2.85 -16.17
N SER A 86 12.78 -3.12 -14.87
CA SER A 86 13.59 -2.53 -13.80
C SER A 86 13.77 -3.50 -12.63
N PRO A 87 14.52 -4.60 -12.78
CA PRO A 87 14.59 -5.67 -11.78
C PRO A 87 15.19 -5.24 -10.44
N PHE A 88 15.97 -4.15 -10.42
CA PHE A 88 16.58 -3.61 -9.21
C PHE A 88 15.72 -2.54 -8.51
N ALA A 89 14.56 -2.18 -9.08
CA ALA A 89 13.66 -1.21 -8.48
C ALA A 89 12.75 -1.88 -7.44
N LEU A 90 12.96 -1.57 -6.16
CA LEU A 90 12.16 -2.07 -5.03
C LEU A 90 10.64 -1.89 -5.24
N ALA A 91 10.23 -0.77 -5.83
CA ALA A 91 8.82 -0.49 -6.11
C ALA A 91 8.16 -1.53 -7.03
N GLY A 92 8.89 -2.07 -8.01
CA GLY A 92 8.39 -3.14 -8.88
C GLY A 92 8.09 -4.43 -8.10
N TRP A 93 9.00 -4.79 -7.18
CA TRP A 93 8.83 -5.94 -6.28
C TRP A 93 7.67 -5.77 -5.31
N CYS A 94 7.52 -4.59 -4.71
CA CYS A 94 6.39 -4.28 -3.82
C CYS A 94 5.05 -4.38 -4.56
N CYS A 95 4.94 -3.81 -5.77
CA CYS A 95 3.74 -3.93 -6.59
C CYS A 95 3.42 -5.40 -6.94
N LEU A 96 4.45 -6.18 -7.31
CA LEU A 96 4.27 -7.59 -7.64
C LEU A 96 3.80 -8.40 -6.43
N LEU A 97 4.43 -8.19 -5.27
CA LEU A 97 4.11 -8.90 -4.03
C LEU A 97 2.66 -8.62 -3.58
N GLN A 98 2.22 -7.35 -3.66
CA GLN A 98 0.83 -6.99 -3.41
C GLN A 98 -0.14 -7.66 -4.37
N ALA A 99 0.16 -7.61 -5.68
CA ALA A 99 -0.71 -8.19 -6.69
C ALA A 99 -0.79 -9.72 -6.59
N MET A 100 0.33 -10.38 -6.24
CA MET A 100 0.37 -11.80 -5.94
C MET A 100 -0.52 -12.16 -4.75
N ALA A 101 -0.38 -11.44 -3.62
CA ALA A 101 -1.23 -11.67 -2.45
C ALA A 101 -2.73 -11.48 -2.77
N GLY A 102 -3.07 -10.47 -3.57
CA GLY A 102 -4.44 -10.23 -4.02
C GLY A 102 -4.98 -11.33 -4.94
N MET A 103 -4.17 -11.83 -5.87
CA MET A 103 -4.53 -12.99 -6.71
C MET A 103 -4.67 -14.27 -5.88
N THR A 104 -3.80 -14.51 -4.90
CA THR A 104 -3.89 -15.66 -4.00
C THR A 104 -5.18 -15.60 -3.19
N PHE A 105 -5.50 -14.44 -2.60
CA PHE A 105 -6.77 -14.22 -1.91
C PHE A 105 -7.97 -14.47 -2.83
N ALA A 106 -7.99 -13.86 -4.02
CA ALA A 106 -9.09 -14.00 -4.96
C ALA A 106 -9.26 -15.45 -5.45
N GLY A 107 -8.16 -16.15 -5.75
CA GLY A 107 -8.19 -17.55 -6.16
C GLY A 107 -8.74 -18.45 -5.05
N ILE A 108 -8.32 -18.25 -3.81
CA ILE A 108 -8.79 -19.03 -2.66
C ILE A 108 -10.26 -18.73 -2.35
N ALA A 109 -10.69 -17.47 -2.46
CA ALA A 109 -12.10 -17.11 -2.35
C ALA A 109 -12.95 -17.78 -3.44
N MET A 110 -12.47 -17.85 -4.69
CA MET A 110 -13.15 -18.56 -5.79
C MET A 110 -13.18 -20.08 -5.59
N MET A 111 -12.19 -20.67 -4.91
CA MET A 111 -12.23 -22.09 -4.54
C MET A 111 -13.38 -22.43 -3.58
N GLY A 112 -14.03 -21.43 -2.96
CA GLY A 112 -15.25 -21.62 -2.17
C GLY A 112 -16.43 -22.21 -2.96
N PHE A 113 -16.38 -22.17 -4.30
CA PHE A 113 -17.36 -22.78 -5.20
C PHE A 113 -17.13 -24.27 -5.48
N VAL A 114 -16.02 -24.83 -5.01
CA VAL A 114 -15.68 -26.23 -5.20
C VAL A 114 -16.11 -27.02 -3.96
N PRO A 115 -16.70 -28.22 -4.11
CA PRO A 115 -16.91 -29.12 -2.97
C PRO A 115 -15.59 -29.34 -2.24
N SER A 116 -15.61 -29.25 -0.91
CA SER A 116 -14.39 -29.30 -0.08
C SER A 116 -13.42 -28.13 -0.32
N GLY A 117 -13.94 -26.98 -0.75
CA GLY A 117 -13.20 -25.72 -0.78
C GLY A 117 -12.72 -25.28 0.62
N PRO A 118 -11.95 -24.19 0.68
CA PRO A 118 -11.38 -23.68 1.93
C PRO A 118 -12.47 -23.29 2.94
N SER A 119 -12.15 -23.40 4.22
CA SER A 119 -13.03 -22.89 5.28
C SER A 119 -13.07 -21.36 5.28
N CYS A 120 -14.15 -20.79 5.82
CA CYS A 120 -14.28 -19.34 6.02
C CYS A 120 -13.03 -18.75 6.72
N ARG A 121 -12.55 -19.42 7.77
CA ARG A 121 -11.35 -19.02 8.51
C ARG A 121 -10.12 -18.95 7.62
N GLN A 122 -9.87 -19.96 6.81
CA GLN A 122 -8.70 -19.98 5.91
C GLN A 122 -8.74 -18.80 4.94
N VAL A 123 -9.90 -18.53 4.33
CA VAL A 123 -10.09 -17.39 3.43
C VAL A 123 -9.76 -16.07 4.15
N LEU A 124 -10.28 -15.86 5.36
CA LEU A 124 -10.04 -14.64 6.14
C LEU A 124 -8.61 -14.52 6.67
N TRP A 125 -7.95 -15.62 7.02
CA TRP A 125 -6.55 -15.62 7.41
C TRP A 125 -5.63 -15.18 6.27
N ILE A 126 -5.92 -15.66 5.05
CA ILE A 126 -5.19 -15.24 3.85
C ILE A 126 -5.50 -13.79 3.52
N ALA A 127 -6.76 -13.36 3.66
CA ALA A 127 -7.14 -11.96 3.53
C ALA A 127 -6.38 -11.08 4.53
N GLY A 128 -6.34 -11.45 5.81
CA GLY A 128 -5.61 -10.74 6.87
C GLY A 128 -4.11 -10.61 6.57
N ALA A 129 -3.48 -11.67 6.06
CA ALA A 129 -2.09 -11.64 5.62
C ALA A 129 -1.87 -10.64 4.46
N GLY A 130 -2.72 -10.68 3.43
CA GLY A 130 -2.65 -9.77 2.28
C GLY A 130 -2.94 -8.31 2.65
N LEU A 131 -3.94 -8.09 3.49
CA LEU A 131 -4.31 -6.78 4.04
C LEU A 131 -3.21 -6.16 4.90
N THR A 132 -2.37 -6.98 5.54
CA THR A 132 -1.21 -6.50 6.29
C THR A 132 -0.03 -6.25 5.37
N LEU A 133 0.24 -7.15 4.42
CA LEU A 133 1.34 -7.02 3.47
C LEU A 133 1.21 -5.76 2.59
N SER A 134 -0.02 -5.40 2.24
CA SER A 134 -0.30 -4.23 1.41
C SER A 134 0.27 -2.92 1.97
N PRO A 135 -0.14 -2.43 3.16
CA PRO A 135 0.38 -1.20 3.73
C PRO A 135 1.89 -1.25 3.96
N PHE A 136 2.48 -2.41 4.28
CA PHE A 136 3.94 -2.56 4.32
C PHE A 136 4.60 -2.22 2.98
N CYS A 137 4.09 -2.78 1.88
CA CYS A 137 4.61 -2.52 0.54
C CYS A 137 4.46 -1.04 0.14
N ILE A 138 3.29 -0.43 0.35
CA ILE A 138 3.05 0.99 0.03
C ILE A 138 3.97 1.88 0.84
N SER A 139 3.98 1.70 2.17
CA SER A 139 4.78 2.50 3.09
C SER A 139 6.26 2.37 2.79
N THR A 140 6.75 1.18 2.41
CA THR A 140 8.14 0.97 2.01
C THR A 140 8.50 1.79 0.77
N VAL A 141 7.65 1.78 -0.27
CA VAL A 141 7.87 2.58 -1.49
C VAL A 141 7.85 4.07 -1.20
N LEU A 142 6.88 4.53 -0.40
CA LEU A 142 6.78 5.93 0.00
C LEU A 142 7.99 6.37 0.84
N LEU A 143 8.41 5.54 1.79
CA LEU A 143 9.55 5.79 2.66
C LEU A 143 10.86 5.84 1.86
N GLN A 144 11.04 4.95 0.88
CA GLN A 144 12.19 4.97 -0.01
C GLN A 144 12.26 6.31 -0.79
N ARG A 145 11.13 6.79 -1.30
CA ARG A 145 11.05 8.07 -2.02
C ARG A 145 11.31 9.25 -1.09
N ALA A 146 10.73 9.26 0.10
CA ALA A 146 10.95 10.29 1.11
C ALA A 146 12.43 10.34 1.54
N TYR A 147 13.07 9.18 1.72
CA TYR A 147 14.49 9.06 2.04
C TYR A 147 15.39 9.64 0.96
N LEU A 148 15.13 9.32 -0.32
CA LEU A 148 15.88 9.88 -1.44
C LEU A 148 15.69 11.40 -1.57
N ALA A 149 14.46 11.90 -1.36
CA ALA A 149 14.16 13.33 -1.46
C ALA A 149 14.76 14.16 -0.32
N HIS A 150 15.03 13.56 0.84
CA HIS A 150 15.67 14.22 2.00
C HIS A 150 17.17 13.96 2.07
N ASN A 151 17.85 13.88 0.92
CA ASN A 151 19.30 13.71 0.83
C ASN A 151 19.81 12.50 1.64
N ARG A 152 19.09 11.38 1.59
CA ARG A 152 19.46 10.12 2.26
C ARG A 152 19.59 10.24 3.77
N ASN A 153 18.74 11.05 4.40
CA ASN A 153 18.70 11.17 5.86
C ASN A 153 18.22 9.87 6.52
N ARG A 154 19.12 9.20 7.26
CA ARG A 154 18.87 7.91 7.95
C ARG A 154 17.77 8.01 9.01
N TYR A 155 17.56 9.18 9.62
CA TYR A 155 16.53 9.35 10.66
C TYR A 155 15.11 9.13 10.13
N ILE A 156 14.83 9.53 8.90
CA ILE A 156 13.52 9.32 8.27
C ILE A 156 13.26 7.83 8.08
N LEU A 157 14.28 7.08 7.66
CA LEU A 157 14.17 5.63 7.47
C LEU A 157 13.92 4.90 8.79
N ILE A 158 14.67 5.25 9.85
CA ILE A 158 14.50 4.66 11.18
C ILE A 158 13.11 4.97 11.73
N LEU A 159 12.69 6.23 11.67
CA LEU A 159 11.37 6.65 12.15
C LEU A 159 10.24 5.95 11.38
N GLY A 160 10.34 5.88 10.05
CA GLY A 160 9.37 5.18 9.21
C GLY A 160 9.31 3.68 9.50
N ALA A 161 10.46 3.02 9.72
CA ALA A 161 10.52 1.61 10.07
C ALA A 161 9.90 1.32 11.45
N VAL A 162 10.13 2.20 12.43
CA VAL A 162 9.50 2.09 13.76
C VAL A 162 7.97 2.25 13.66
N LEU A 163 7.48 3.20 12.86
CA LEU A 163 6.04 3.39 12.65
C LEU A 163 5.38 2.28 11.83
N LEU A 164 6.16 1.50 11.07
CA LEU A 164 5.69 0.34 10.32
C LEU A 164 5.43 -0.88 11.22
N PHE A 165 6.21 -1.04 12.29
CA PHE A 165 6.14 -2.25 13.13
C PHE A 165 4.75 -2.50 13.76
N PRO A 166 4.03 -1.49 14.28
CA PRO A 166 2.67 -1.67 14.79
C PRO A 166 1.67 -2.22 13.78
N GLN A 167 1.92 -2.15 12.46
CA GLN A 167 1.02 -2.73 11.45
C GLN A 167 0.90 -4.25 11.58
N LEU A 168 1.91 -4.94 12.13
CA LEU A 168 1.83 -6.38 12.41
C LEU A 168 0.79 -6.72 13.48
N LEU A 169 0.47 -5.78 14.36
CA LEU A 169 -0.53 -5.96 15.39
C LEU A 169 -1.93 -6.17 14.78
N TYR A 170 -2.23 -5.49 13.68
CA TYR A 170 -3.50 -5.68 12.97
C TYR A 170 -3.63 -7.11 12.42
N ALA A 171 -2.57 -7.65 11.82
CA ALA A 171 -2.52 -9.04 11.37
C ALA A 171 -2.81 -10.01 12.52
N TYR A 172 -2.19 -9.78 13.67
CA TYR A 172 -2.41 -10.58 14.87
C TYR A 172 -3.90 -10.59 15.27
N TYR A 173 -4.53 -9.41 15.41
CA TYR A 173 -5.95 -9.32 15.72
C TYR A 173 -6.84 -9.98 14.66
N ALA A 174 -6.53 -9.81 13.38
CA ALA A 174 -7.28 -10.45 12.29
C ALA A 174 -7.19 -11.99 12.36
N TRP A 175 -6.04 -12.55 12.79
CA TRP A 175 -5.85 -13.99 12.93
C TRP A 175 -6.53 -14.61 14.16
N ILE A 176 -6.52 -13.90 15.29
CA ILE A 176 -7.15 -14.39 16.52
C ILE A 176 -8.67 -14.15 16.56
N SER A 177 -9.20 -13.27 15.70
CA SER A 177 -10.62 -12.95 15.70
C SER A 177 -11.44 -14.15 15.23
N PRO A 178 -12.54 -14.49 15.93
CA PRO A 178 -13.42 -15.57 15.51
C PRO A 178 -14.05 -15.25 14.16
N THR A 179 -14.09 -16.25 13.28
CA THR A 179 -14.68 -16.14 11.95
C THR A 179 -15.98 -16.92 11.91
N ILE A 180 -17.03 -16.37 11.30
CA ILE A 180 -18.32 -17.04 11.17
C ILE A 180 -18.92 -16.82 9.78
N MET A 181 -19.77 -17.75 9.35
CA MET A 181 -20.62 -17.61 8.17
C MET A 181 -21.99 -17.05 8.60
N VAL A 182 -22.37 -15.88 8.08
CA VAL A 182 -23.62 -15.19 8.40
C VAL A 182 -24.60 -15.26 7.23
N PRO A 183 -25.89 -15.62 7.45
CA PRO A 183 -26.90 -15.60 6.40
C PRO A 183 -27.01 -14.23 5.72
N GLY A 184 -27.11 -14.19 4.39
CA GLY A 184 -27.27 -12.95 3.63
C GLY A 184 -25.98 -12.15 3.38
N ILE A 185 -24.89 -12.45 4.10
CA ILE A 185 -23.61 -11.73 3.99
C ILE A 185 -22.46 -12.66 3.57
N GLY A 186 -22.42 -13.88 4.11
CA GLY A 186 -21.33 -14.85 3.89
C GLY A 186 -20.30 -14.85 5.00
N CYS A 187 -19.03 -15.07 4.66
CA CYS A 187 -17.92 -15.19 5.59
C CYS A 187 -17.49 -13.82 6.14
N ILE A 188 -17.46 -13.66 7.47
CA ILE A 188 -17.05 -12.42 8.14
C ILE A 188 -16.12 -12.70 9.34
N SER A 189 -15.32 -11.70 9.71
CA SER A 189 -14.52 -11.70 10.92
C SER A 189 -15.23 -10.95 12.05
N CYS A 190 -15.42 -11.59 13.20
CA CYS A 190 -16.00 -11.00 14.40
C CYS A 190 -14.90 -10.40 15.29
N TYR A 191 -14.31 -9.31 14.83
CA TYR A 191 -13.35 -8.54 15.60
C TYR A 191 -14.03 -7.60 16.61
N PRO A 192 -13.37 -7.24 17.72
CA PRO A 192 -13.87 -6.23 18.65
C PRO A 192 -14.08 -4.86 17.99
N PRO A 193 -15.07 -4.06 18.40
CA PRO A 193 -15.43 -2.80 17.75
C PRO A 193 -14.32 -1.74 17.74
N TYR A 194 -13.32 -1.85 18.62
CA TYR A 194 -12.17 -0.96 18.65
C TYR A 194 -11.11 -1.28 17.57
N VAL A 195 -11.16 -2.45 16.92
CA VAL A 195 -10.12 -2.88 15.96
C VAL A 195 -10.02 -1.96 14.73
N PRO A 196 -11.11 -1.53 14.08
CA PRO A 196 -11.03 -0.55 12.99
C PRO A 196 -10.42 0.78 13.42
N TRP A 197 -10.77 1.27 14.61
CA TRP A 197 -10.21 2.49 15.20
C TRP A 197 -8.73 2.34 15.52
N MET A 198 -8.34 1.20 16.08
CA MET A 198 -6.94 0.86 16.33
C MET A 198 -6.16 0.83 15.01
N LYS A 199 -6.71 0.21 13.95
CA LYS A 199 -6.08 0.18 12.62
C LYS A 199 -5.91 1.60 12.06
N LEU A 200 -6.92 2.45 12.18
CA LEU A 200 -6.84 3.87 11.80
C LEU A 200 -5.74 4.59 12.58
N CYS A 201 -5.65 4.39 13.90
CA CYS A 201 -4.61 4.97 14.75
C CYS A 201 -3.20 4.46 14.44
N ILE A 202 -3.06 3.23 13.94
CA ILE A 202 -1.79 2.66 13.50
C ILE A 202 -1.36 3.24 12.14
N ASP A 203 -2.31 3.37 11.20
CA ASP A 203 -2.01 3.83 9.84
C ASP A 203 -1.90 5.37 9.74
N ALA A 204 -2.56 6.12 10.62
CA ALA A 204 -2.54 7.58 10.58
C ALA A 204 -1.14 8.20 10.81
N PRO A 205 -0.33 7.81 11.82
CA PRO A 205 0.99 8.39 12.05
C PRO A 205 1.92 8.27 10.85
N ILE A 206 1.96 7.11 10.20
CA ILE A 206 2.82 6.91 9.03
C ILE A 206 2.32 7.71 7.82
N ASN A 207 1.01 7.75 7.59
CA ASN A 207 0.41 8.56 6.54
C ASN A 207 0.66 10.07 6.75
N ILE A 208 0.56 10.55 7.99
CA ILE A 208 0.87 11.94 8.36
C ILE A 208 2.35 12.23 8.15
N LEU A 209 3.25 11.38 8.64
CA LEU A 209 4.70 11.54 8.47
C LEU A 209 5.07 11.63 6.99
N LEU A 210 4.56 10.69 6.18
CA LEU A 210 4.82 10.66 4.75
C LEU A 210 4.23 11.89 4.05
N SER A 211 3.01 12.30 4.40
CA SER A 211 2.38 13.50 3.84
C SER A 211 3.19 14.77 4.14
N VAL A 212 3.63 14.95 5.39
CA VAL A 212 4.50 16.07 5.79
C VAL A 212 5.81 16.03 5.01
N ALA A 213 6.46 14.86 4.93
CA ALA A 213 7.69 14.70 4.18
C ALA A 213 7.51 15.07 2.68
N PHE A 214 6.42 14.63 2.06
CA PHE A 214 6.11 14.99 0.68
C PHE A 214 5.85 16.49 0.54
N ILE A 215 5.01 17.10 1.38
CA ILE A 215 4.72 18.55 1.34
C ILE A 215 6.00 19.38 1.45
N LEU A 216 6.93 19.01 2.34
CA LEU A 216 8.21 19.70 2.48
C LEU A 216 9.05 19.60 1.19
N VAL A 217 9.06 18.44 0.54
CA VAL A 217 9.74 18.26 -0.75
C VAL A 217 9.08 19.10 -1.84
N VAL A 218 7.74 19.08 -1.92
CA VAL A 218 6.99 19.90 -2.87
C VAL A 218 7.30 21.38 -2.67
N TYR A 219 7.29 21.86 -1.43
CA TYR A 219 7.56 23.24 -1.08
C TYR A 219 8.98 23.67 -1.49
N ARG A 220 9.99 22.82 -1.24
CA ARG A 220 11.37 23.08 -1.67
C ARG A 220 11.50 23.14 -3.18
N GLN A 221 10.89 22.20 -3.89
CA GLN A 221 10.91 22.13 -5.36
C GLN A 221 10.20 23.33 -5.99
N TYR A 222 9.06 23.73 -5.45
CA TYR A 222 8.34 24.93 -5.86
C TYR A 222 9.21 26.19 -5.74
N ARG A 223 9.93 26.33 -4.62
CA ARG A 223 10.82 27.48 -4.39
C ARG A 223 12.05 27.49 -5.31
N GLN A 224 12.54 26.32 -5.74
CA GLN A 224 13.75 26.20 -6.56
C GLN A 224 13.50 26.32 -8.07
N PHE A 225 12.45 25.67 -8.61
CA PHE A 225 12.26 25.52 -10.06
C PHE A 225 11.17 26.44 -10.66
N GLY A 226 10.47 27.21 -9.83
CA GLY A 226 9.37 28.07 -10.28
C GLY A 226 8.12 27.28 -10.74
N SER A 227 7.07 27.99 -11.13
CA SER A 227 5.72 27.43 -11.33
C SER A 227 5.59 26.49 -12.53
N ALA A 228 6.34 26.71 -13.62
CA ALA A 228 6.15 25.98 -14.89
C ALA A 228 6.73 24.56 -14.88
N ALA A 229 7.92 24.36 -14.29
CA ALA A 229 8.49 23.02 -14.09
C ALA A 229 7.74 22.26 -12.99
N TRP A 230 7.30 22.98 -11.97
CA TRP A 230 6.49 22.45 -10.88
C TRP A 230 5.15 21.87 -11.36
N ALA A 231 4.43 22.57 -12.25
CA ALA A 231 3.15 22.10 -12.77
C ALA A 231 3.25 20.70 -13.41
N ARG A 232 4.34 20.43 -14.13
CA ARG A 232 4.60 19.11 -14.73
C ARG A 232 4.93 18.06 -13.67
N LEU A 233 5.79 18.38 -12.70
CA LEU A 233 6.20 17.43 -11.66
C LEU A 233 5.04 17.02 -10.74
N VAL A 234 4.16 17.96 -10.41
CA VAL A 234 2.98 17.72 -9.55
C VAL A 234 1.99 16.80 -10.22
N HIS A 235 1.72 17.01 -11.50
CA HIS A 235 0.74 16.24 -12.26
C HIS A 235 1.11 14.75 -12.34
N ASP A 236 2.41 14.43 -12.39
CA ASP A 236 2.84 13.06 -12.66
C ASP A 236 3.06 12.21 -11.40
N GLY A 237 3.49 12.81 -10.29
CA GLY A 237 3.87 12.07 -9.06
C GLY A 237 3.02 12.39 -7.83
N ILE A 238 2.87 13.69 -7.51
CA ILE A 238 2.33 14.13 -6.22
C ILE A 238 0.84 13.85 -6.11
N GLN A 239 0.08 14.07 -7.19
CA GLN A 239 -1.37 13.81 -7.19
C GLN A 239 -1.71 12.35 -6.85
N ILE A 240 -0.98 11.38 -7.39
CA ILE A 240 -1.25 9.96 -7.11
C ILE A 240 -0.90 9.61 -5.67
N MET A 241 0.19 10.14 -5.13
CA MET A 241 0.55 9.90 -3.72
C MET A 241 -0.47 10.48 -2.76
N CYS A 242 -0.94 11.70 -3.01
CA CYS A 242 -2.03 12.29 -2.22
C CYS A 242 -3.31 11.47 -2.35
N LEU A 243 -3.64 10.99 -3.55
CA LEU A 243 -4.81 10.16 -3.77
C LEU A 243 -4.75 8.83 -2.99
N ILE A 244 -3.58 8.21 -2.87
CA ILE A 244 -3.35 7.00 -2.05
C ILE A 244 -3.65 7.29 -0.58
N VAL A 245 -3.10 8.37 -0.02
CA VAL A 245 -3.30 8.73 1.39
C VAL A 245 -4.77 9.06 1.68
N VAL A 246 -5.40 9.86 0.81
CA VAL A 246 -6.81 10.24 0.95
C VAL A 246 -7.72 9.02 0.80
N SER A 247 -7.49 8.14 -0.18
CA SER A 247 -8.30 6.94 -0.36
C SER A 247 -8.22 6.02 0.84
N ASN A 248 -7.02 5.86 1.41
CA ASN A 248 -6.80 5.05 2.59
C ASN A 248 -7.55 5.63 3.80
N LEU A 249 -7.41 6.94 4.05
CA LEU A 249 -8.12 7.60 5.15
C LEU A 249 -9.65 7.45 5.02
N VAL A 250 -10.20 7.68 3.83
CA VAL A 250 -11.65 7.60 3.58
C VAL A 250 -12.17 6.17 3.79
N CYS A 251 -11.49 5.15 3.23
CA CYS A 251 -11.90 3.75 3.39
C CYS A 251 -11.86 3.33 4.87
N MET A 252 -10.85 3.80 5.61
CA MET A 252 -10.67 3.45 7.02
C MET A 252 -11.70 4.13 7.92
N ILE A 253 -12.07 5.38 7.62
CA ILE A 253 -13.19 6.06 8.29
C ILE A 253 -14.49 5.31 8.01
N PHE A 254 -14.77 4.92 6.76
CA PHE A 254 -15.98 4.16 6.43
C PHE A 254 -16.04 2.79 7.10
N ALA A 255 -14.90 2.12 7.22
CA ALA A 255 -14.78 0.88 7.99
C ALA A 255 -15.03 1.11 9.49
N ALA A 256 -14.44 2.16 10.07
CA ALA A 256 -14.51 2.45 11.51
C ALA A 256 -15.88 2.93 12.00
N VAL A 257 -16.62 3.65 11.16
CA VAL A 257 -18.00 4.05 11.47
C VAL A 257 -19.03 2.98 11.10
N GLU A 258 -18.57 1.82 10.62
CA GLU A 258 -19.40 0.73 10.10
C GLU A 258 -20.50 1.21 9.15
N LEU A 259 -20.14 2.00 8.13
CA LEU A 259 -21.08 2.70 7.24
C LEU A 259 -22.14 1.78 6.61
N ILE A 260 -21.82 0.51 6.35
CA ILE A 260 -22.71 -0.50 5.75
C ILE A 260 -22.89 -1.69 6.72
N GLY A 261 -22.75 -1.45 8.03
CA GLY A 261 -22.84 -2.49 9.07
C GLY A 261 -21.79 -3.58 8.89
N LEU A 262 -22.20 -4.84 8.92
CA LEU A 262 -21.31 -6.01 8.78
C LEU A 262 -20.53 -6.04 7.45
N LEU A 263 -21.08 -5.46 6.38
CA LEU A 263 -20.38 -5.34 5.08
C LEU A 263 -19.22 -4.33 5.11
N SER A 264 -19.06 -3.55 6.17
CA SER A 264 -17.99 -2.56 6.27
C SER A 264 -16.58 -3.18 6.28
N GLU A 265 -16.47 -4.48 6.55
CA GLU A 265 -15.23 -5.24 6.40
C GLU A 265 -14.69 -5.20 4.96
N PHE A 266 -15.56 -5.09 3.96
CA PHE A 266 -15.16 -4.96 2.56
C PHE A 266 -14.45 -3.64 2.26
N PHE A 267 -14.57 -2.60 3.11
CA PHE A 267 -13.78 -1.38 2.93
C PHE A 267 -12.28 -1.61 3.14
N PHE A 268 -11.87 -2.59 3.96
CA PHE A 268 -10.46 -2.97 4.06
C PHE A 268 -9.94 -3.59 2.77
N VAL A 269 -10.75 -4.45 2.15
CA VAL A 269 -10.42 -5.07 0.87
C VAL A 269 -10.45 -4.05 -0.27
N LEU A 270 -11.41 -3.11 -0.25
CA LEU A 270 -11.49 -2.02 -1.20
C LEU A 270 -10.27 -1.09 -1.10
N ASP A 271 -9.87 -0.72 0.11
CA ASP A 271 -8.64 0.04 0.36
C ASP A 271 -7.43 -0.66 -0.26
N TRP A 272 -7.28 -1.96 -0.02
CA TRP A 272 -6.21 -2.76 -0.60
C TRP A 272 -6.22 -2.74 -2.14
N VAL A 273 -7.38 -2.93 -2.76
CA VAL A 273 -7.53 -2.92 -4.22
C VAL A 273 -7.21 -1.55 -4.81
N VAL A 274 -7.75 -0.48 -4.21
CA VAL A 274 -7.55 0.90 -4.66
C VAL A 274 -6.08 1.28 -4.54
N THR A 275 -5.47 1.06 -3.38
CA THR A 275 -4.08 1.42 -3.13
C THR A 275 -3.10 0.62 -4.01
N SER A 276 -3.33 -0.68 -4.21
CA SER A 276 -2.54 -1.50 -5.15
C SER A 276 -2.63 -0.96 -6.59
N THR A 277 -3.84 -0.60 -7.04
CA THR A 277 -4.06 -0.05 -8.38
C THR A 277 -3.37 1.30 -8.57
N LEU A 278 -3.46 2.17 -7.56
CA LEU A 278 -2.81 3.49 -7.59
C LEU A 278 -1.28 3.36 -7.58
N LEU A 279 -0.73 2.45 -6.76
CA LEU A 279 0.71 2.19 -6.71
C LEU A 279 1.26 1.67 -8.04
N VAL A 280 0.58 0.69 -8.66
CA VAL A 280 0.95 0.18 -9.98
C VAL A 280 0.90 1.28 -11.04
N ARG A 281 -0.17 2.09 -11.06
CA ARG A 281 -0.28 3.23 -12.00
C ARG A 281 0.83 4.26 -11.80
N HIS A 282 1.17 4.56 -10.55
CA HIS A 282 2.27 5.46 -10.21
C HIS A 282 3.60 4.93 -10.77
N CYS A 283 3.91 3.65 -10.55
CA CYS A 283 5.12 3.01 -11.07
C CYS A 283 5.19 3.00 -12.61
N VAL A 284 4.08 2.72 -13.29
CA VAL A 284 4.02 2.75 -14.77
C VAL A 284 4.31 4.16 -15.30
N ARG A 285 3.71 5.21 -14.70
CA ARG A 285 3.93 6.59 -15.11
C ARG A 285 5.39 7.02 -14.93
N MET A 286 6.01 6.66 -13.82
CA MET A 286 7.44 6.95 -13.58
C MET A 286 8.37 6.22 -14.54
N GLY A 287 8.05 4.97 -14.90
CA GLY A 287 8.81 4.21 -15.91
C GLY A 287 8.79 4.91 -17.27
N ALA A 288 7.62 5.37 -17.72
CA ALA A 288 7.46 6.05 -19.00
C ALA A 288 8.25 7.37 -19.09
N THR A 289 8.41 8.10 -17.97
CA THR A 289 9.23 9.32 -17.94
C THR A 289 10.73 9.04 -18.05
N SER A 290 11.21 7.90 -17.52
CA SER A 290 12.63 7.57 -17.56
C SER A 290 13.11 7.17 -18.96
N SER A 291 12.26 6.56 -19.79
CA SER A 291 12.63 6.11 -21.15
C SER A 291 12.63 7.23 -22.20
N LYS A 292 11.99 8.38 -21.93
CA LYS A 292 11.93 9.53 -22.86
C LYS A 292 13.14 10.46 -22.76
N VAL A 293 14.07 10.20 -21.85
CA VAL A 293 15.43 10.74 -21.99
C VAL A 293 16.04 9.97 -23.16
N THR A 294 15.61 10.33 -24.37
CA THR A 294 16.26 9.96 -25.62
C THR A 294 17.74 10.13 -25.35
N PRO A 295 18.60 9.12 -25.57
CA PRO A 295 20.03 9.32 -25.49
C PRO A 295 20.25 10.49 -26.41
N THR A 296 20.49 11.66 -25.82
CA THR A 296 20.86 12.85 -26.54
C THR A 296 21.91 12.31 -27.45
N GLN A 297 21.61 12.35 -28.75
CA GLN A 297 22.62 12.21 -29.79
C GLN A 297 23.84 12.83 -29.14
N HIS A 298 24.92 12.06 -29.04
CA HIS A 298 26.21 12.71 -29.05
C HIS A 298 26.11 13.63 -30.27
N ILE A 299 25.67 14.87 -30.03
CA ILE A 299 26.11 16.04 -30.72
C ILE A 299 27.59 15.87 -30.43
N ARG A 300 28.27 15.16 -31.36
CA ARG A 300 29.63 15.49 -31.70
C ARG A 300 29.53 16.98 -31.87
N ILE A 301 29.84 17.70 -30.79
CA ILE A 301 30.32 19.05 -30.91
C ILE A 301 31.43 18.85 -31.91
N PRO A 302 31.30 19.36 -33.14
CA PRO A 302 32.36 19.25 -34.11
C PRO A 302 33.62 19.70 -33.40
N GLU A 303 34.68 18.90 -33.45
CA GLU A 303 35.94 19.17 -32.74
C GLU A 303 36.47 20.57 -33.12
N GLU A 304 36.08 21.06 -34.31
CA GLU A 304 36.33 22.41 -34.82
C GLU A 304 35.65 23.54 -34.02
N ALA A 305 34.52 23.30 -33.37
CA ALA A 305 33.83 24.30 -32.53
C ALA A 305 34.45 24.43 -31.12
N VAL A 306 35.18 23.42 -30.65
CA VAL A 306 35.92 23.49 -29.38
C VAL A 306 37.22 24.29 -29.55
N ALA A 307 37.89 24.18 -30.70
CA ALA A 307 39.10 24.94 -31.01
C ALA A 307 38.87 26.47 -31.08
N HIS A 308 37.68 26.91 -31.48
CA HIS A 308 37.35 28.35 -31.51
C HIS A 308 36.86 28.93 -30.17
N LEU A 309 36.47 28.09 -29.20
CA LEU A 309 36.07 28.54 -27.86
C LEU A 309 37.26 28.68 -26.89
N GLU A 310 38.35 27.93 -27.11
CA GLU A 310 39.57 28.11 -26.30
C GLU A 310 40.25 29.47 -26.50
N THR A 311 39.97 30.18 -27.60
CA THR A 311 40.60 31.49 -27.87
C THR A 311 39.89 32.68 -27.22
N THR A 312 38.62 32.56 -26.83
CA THR A 312 37.85 33.69 -26.29
C THR A 312 37.74 33.69 -24.76
N THR A 313 37.90 32.53 -24.13
CA THR A 313 37.85 32.41 -22.66
C THR A 313 39.18 32.72 -21.95
N SER A 314 40.30 32.79 -22.68
CA SER A 314 41.59 33.23 -22.12
C SER A 314 41.70 34.75 -21.94
N VAL A 315 40.80 35.53 -22.55
CA VAL A 315 40.80 37.01 -22.42
C VAL A 315 39.98 37.48 -21.21
N PHE A 316 39.01 36.71 -20.73
CA PHE A 316 38.16 37.15 -19.61
C PHE A 316 38.61 36.68 -18.23
N VAL A 317 39.46 35.65 -18.13
CA VAL A 317 39.96 35.14 -16.83
C VAL A 317 41.21 35.90 -16.35
N HIS A 318 41.91 36.62 -17.22
CA HIS A 318 43.02 37.50 -16.82
C HIS A 318 42.58 38.89 -16.29
N GLY A 319 41.29 39.25 -16.41
CA GLY A 319 40.76 40.55 -15.99
C GLY A 319 40.21 40.62 -14.55
N LEU A 320 39.96 39.49 -13.90
CA LEU A 320 39.35 39.44 -12.55
C LEU A 320 40.25 38.85 -11.45
N ALA A 321 41.45 38.38 -11.81
CA ALA A 321 42.41 37.82 -10.86
C ALA A 321 43.46 38.83 -10.33
N SER A 322 43.36 40.12 -10.68
CA SER A 322 44.33 41.16 -10.27
C SER A 322 43.84 42.13 -9.20
N THR A 323 42.62 41.98 -8.65
CA THR A 323 42.07 42.95 -7.66
C THR A 323 41.70 42.38 -6.29
N GLU A 324 41.93 41.09 -6.01
CA GLU A 324 41.70 40.50 -4.66
C GLU A 324 42.94 39.81 -4.07
N LEU A 325 44.11 40.40 -4.32
CA LEU A 325 45.34 40.08 -3.60
C LEU A 325 45.68 41.21 -2.61
N ARG A 326 44.80 41.45 -1.62
CA ARG A 326 45.19 42.11 -0.37
C ARG A 326 44.23 41.76 0.79
N SER A 327 44.80 41.12 1.81
CA SER A 327 44.16 40.57 3.00
C SER A 327 43.38 39.28 2.71
N THR A 328 43.87 38.09 3.03
CA THR A 328 44.03 37.66 4.41
C THR A 328 44.93 36.43 4.44
N TYR A 329 46.23 36.64 4.70
CA TYR A 329 47.22 35.59 4.96
C TYR A 329 47.62 35.66 6.44
N ARG A 330 46.99 34.82 7.27
CA ARG A 330 47.44 34.34 8.59
C ARG A 330 46.70 33.01 8.76
N GLY A 331 47.30 31.83 8.78
CA GLY A 331 48.62 31.40 9.24
C GLY A 331 48.36 30.18 10.12
N GLY A 332 48.77 28.98 9.70
CA GLY A 332 48.46 27.76 10.46
C GLY A 332 48.88 26.44 9.82
N ARG A 333 50.14 26.34 9.40
CA ARG A 333 50.75 25.12 8.84
C ARG A 333 51.18 24.19 9.98
N ARG A 334 50.43 23.12 10.28
CA ARG A 334 50.92 22.02 11.16
C ARG A 334 51.63 20.96 10.32
N ARG A 335 52.86 20.68 10.71
CA ARG A 335 53.77 19.68 10.13
C ARG A 335 53.29 18.27 10.44
N LEU A 336 53.33 17.41 9.42
CA LEU A 336 53.32 15.97 9.53
C LEU A 336 54.72 15.52 10.00
N MET A 337 54.82 14.78 11.11
CA MET A 337 55.98 13.93 11.39
C MET A 337 55.58 12.49 11.12
N ILE A 338 56.29 11.87 10.18
CA ILE A 338 56.36 10.43 9.99
C ILE A 338 57.55 9.96 10.83
N ARG A 339 57.37 8.88 11.59
CA ARG A 339 58.45 8.11 12.21
C ARG A 339 58.27 6.65 11.84
#